data_AF-A0A067EJD2-F1
#
_entry.id   AF-A0A067EJD2-F1
#
_cell.length_a   1.000
_cell.length_b   1.000
_cell.length_c   1.000
_cell.angle_alpha   90.00
_cell.angle_beta   90.00
_cell.angle_gamma   90.00
#
_symmetry.space_group_name_H-M   'P 1'
#
loop_
_entity.id
_entity.type
_entity.pdbx_description
1 polymer ?
#
loop_
_entity_poly.entity_id
_entity_poly.type
_entity_poly.pdbx_seq_one_letter_code
_entity_poly.pdbx_strand_id
1 'polypeptide(L)'
;MCSLTSQGTGKETEETNLLQQLSDACLVVDALEPSVREELVNNFCRRELTSYEQIFEGAELAKLDKTERRYAWIKRRIRTNEEIFKIFPPSWHVPYLLNIQFCKKTRKQLEGILDNLTERPDVGTLLLALQRTIEFEDELAEKFGGDSRSSEIGLDIEEIGRPENNRQNVSDIRKKYERKLAANQGNSTEEKDGNKDLSVPGAGFNFRRIISSCFEPHLTAYVELEERTLMENLEKLVQEETWDIEEGSQNNVLHSSTEVSIRTYIMILIILHVMCCTLVDLD
;
A
#
# COMPACT_ATOMS: atom_id res chain seq x y z
N MET A 1 -0.21 62.65 -6.64
CA MET A 1 0.96 61.86 -7.08
C MET A 1 0.74 60.43 -6.62
N CYS A 2 0.24 59.57 -7.51
CA CYS A 2 0.13 58.14 -7.24
C CYS A 2 1.49 57.50 -7.51
N SER A 3 2.13 56.99 -6.47
CA SER A 3 3.27 56.08 -6.61
C SER A 3 2.73 54.66 -6.48
N LEU A 4 2.48 54.01 -7.61
CA LEU A 4 2.27 52.56 -7.67
C LEU A 4 3.65 51.89 -7.74
N THR A 5 4.01 51.19 -6.68
CA THR A 5 5.12 50.25 -6.63
C THR A 5 4.84 49.07 -7.56
N SER A 6 5.44 49.10 -8.75
CA SER A 6 5.56 47.95 -9.65
C SER A 6 6.82 47.19 -9.27
N GLN A 7 6.68 46.11 -8.49
CA GLN A 7 7.75 45.14 -8.27
C GLN A 7 7.10 43.79 -7.89
N GLY A 8 6.83 42.97 -8.90
CA GLY A 8 6.27 41.63 -8.72
C GLY A 8 6.34 40.74 -9.97
N THR A 9 6.20 41.31 -11.17
CA THR A 9 5.99 40.53 -12.40
C THR A 9 7.26 39.97 -13.07
N GLY A 10 8.45 40.48 -12.72
CA GLY A 10 9.70 40.06 -13.36
C GLY A 10 10.18 38.66 -12.96
N LYS A 11 10.04 38.27 -11.69
CA LYS A 11 10.49 36.95 -11.19
C LYS A 11 9.59 35.81 -11.67
N GLU A 12 8.28 36.01 -11.70
CA GLU A 12 7.31 35.01 -12.15
C GLU A 12 7.45 34.71 -13.65
N THR A 13 7.77 35.73 -14.46
CA THR A 13 8.02 35.57 -15.90
C THR A 13 9.33 34.82 -16.15
N GLU A 14 10.37 35.06 -15.35
CA GLU A 14 11.65 34.37 -15.48
C GLU A 14 11.54 32.88 -15.05
N GLU A 15 10.82 32.61 -13.97
CA GLU A 15 10.57 31.24 -13.47
C GLU A 15 9.78 30.40 -14.48
N THR A 16 8.74 30.94 -15.09
CA THR A 16 7.95 30.23 -16.12
C THR A 16 8.78 29.94 -17.39
N ASN A 17 9.66 30.85 -17.80
CA ASN A 17 10.59 30.61 -18.91
C ASN A 17 11.61 29.50 -18.60
N LEU A 18 12.10 29.42 -17.36
CA LEU A 18 13.00 28.35 -16.93
C LEU A 18 12.30 26.98 -16.92
N LEU A 19 11.06 26.91 -16.44
CA LEU A 19 10.27 25.67 -16.47
C LEU A 19 10.03 25.17 -17.90
N GLN A 20 9.78 26.09 -18.84
CA GLN A 20 9.63 25.75 -20.25
C GLN A 20 10.95 25.22 -20.84
N GLN A 21 12.08 25.87 -20.57
CA GLN A 21 13.39 25.39 -21.02
C GLN A 21 13.73 23.99 -20.49
N LEU A 22 13.35 23.70 -19.24
CA LEU A 22 13.53 22.36 -18.66
C LEU A 22 12.62 21.32 -19.32
N SER A 23 11.41 21.70 -19.71
CA SER A 23 10.48 20.83 -20.45
C SER A 23 11.02 20.52 -21.84
N ASP A 24 11.49 21.54 -22.56
CA ASP A 24 12.12 21.36 -23.87
C ASP A 24 13.39 20.50 -23.78
N ALA A 25 14.18 20.66 -22.72
CA ALA A 25 15.34 19.82 -22.47
C ALA A 25 14.98 18.34 -22.24
N CYS A 26 13.82 18.04 -21.64
CA CYS A 26 13.35 16.66 -21.50
C CYS A 26 13.07 16.02 -22.87
N LEU A 27 12.56 16.78 -23.85
CA LEU A 27 12.37 16.29 -25.21
C LEU A 27 13.70 15.94 -25.91
N VAL A 28 14.76 16.68 -25.62
CA VAL A 28 16.10 16.35 -26.11
C VAL A 28 16.59 15.04 -25.48
N VAL A 29 16.36 14.84 -24.18
CA VAL A 29 16.70 13.59 -23.48
C VAL A 29 15.93 12.39 -24.05
N ASP A 30 14.67 12.58 -24.44
CA ASP A 30 13.88 11.52 -25.10
C ASP A 30 14.41 11.14 -26.49
N ALA A 31 15.14 12.03 -27.16
CA ALA A 31 15.81 11.73 -28.43
C ALA A 31 17.17 11.00 -28.24
N LEU A 32 17.66 10.91 -27.00
CA LEU A 32 18.86 10.15 -26.65
C LEU A 32 18.52 8.68 -26.36
N GLU A 33 19.52 7.91 -25.92
CA GLU A 33 19.30 6.54 -25.50
C GLU A 33 18.40 6.45 -24.24
N PRO A 34 17.50 5.46 -24.14
CA PRO A 34 16.63 5.28 -22.98
C PRO A 34 17.35 5.21 -21.63
N SER A 35 18.60 4.73 -21.63
CA SER A 35 19.48 4.66 -20.46
C SER A 35 19.72 6.04 -19.83
N VAL A 36 19.85 7.09 -20.65
CA VAL A 36 20.10 8.47 -20.18
C VAL A 36 18.88 8.99 -19.44
N ARG A 37 17.68 8.75 -19.99
CA ARG A 37 16.41 9.10 -19.32
C ARG A 37 16.27 8.36 -18.00
N GLU A 38 16.49 7.05 -17.99
CA GLU A 38 16.41 6.23 -16.78
C GLU A 38 17.37 6.73 -15.69
N GLU A 39 18.62 7.05 -16.06
CA GLU A 39 19.61 7.62 -15.15
C GLU A 39 19.19 8.99 -14.61
N LEU A 40 18.70 9.88 -15.47
CA LEU A 40 18.22 11.20 -15.08
C LEU A 40 17.05 11.12 -14.10
N VAL A 41 16.04 10.30 -14.40
CA VAL A 41 14.87 10.11 -13.53
C VAL A 41 15.30 9.51 -12.19
N ASN A 42 16.17 8.50 -12.20
CA ASN A 42 16.70 7.89 -10.98
C ASN A 42 17.48 8.91 -10.12
N ASN A 43 18.34 9.72 -10.74
CA ASN A 43 19.11 10.77 -10.05
C ASN A 43 18.19 11.84 -9.45
N PHE A 44 17.16 12.26 -10.21
CA PHE A 44 16.15 13.18 -9.72
C PHE A 44 15.41 12.60 -8.50
N CYS A 45 14.90 11.36 -8.59
CA CYS A 45 14.20 10.72 -7.47
C CYS A 45 15.11 10.56 -6.23
N ARG A 46 16.38 10.17 -6.41
CA ARG A 46 17.35 10.07 -5.32
C ARG A 46 17.57 11.41 -4.62
N ARG A 47 17.74 12.48 -5.40
CA ARG A 47 17.94 13.84 -4.88
C ARG A 47 16.71 14.32 -4.09
N GLU A 48 15.51 14.08 -4.62
CA GLU A 48 14.26 14.42 -3.93
C GLU A 48 14.15 13.71 -2.57
N LEU A 49 14.54 12.43 -2.51
CA LEU A 49 14.48 11.60 -1.30
C LEU A 49 15.63 11.83 -0.31
N THR A 50 16.65 12.62 -0.67
CA THR A 50 17.73 12.96 0.28
C THR A 50 17.17 13.73 1.49
N SER A 51 16.20 14.62 1.25
CA SER A 51 15.52 15.36 2.33
C SER A 51 14.67 14.45 3.22
N TYR A 52 14.10 13.38 2.66
CA TYR A 52 13.40 12.36 3.43
C TYR A 52 14.35 11.62 4.38
N GLU A 53 15.48 11.15 3.86
CA GLU A 53 16.49 10.45 4.65
C GLU A 53 16.94 11.30 5.85
N GLN A 54 17.30 12.56 5.61
CA GLN A 54 17.72 13.48 6.67
C GLN A 54 16.67 13.68 7.77
N ILE A 55 15.38 13.72 7.42
CA ILE A 55 14.30 13.92 8.39
C ILE A 55 14.08 12.64 9.21
N PHE A 56 14.10 11.47 8.57
CA PHE A 56 13.61 10.23 9.17
C PHE A 56 14.68 9.23 9.62
N GLU A 57 15.96 9.54 9.38
CA GLU A 57 17.10 8.86 9.99
C GLU A 57 17.40 9.36 11.42
N GLY A 58 16.90 10.55 11.80
CA GLY A 58 17.07 11.08 13.14
C GLY A 58 16.32 10.27 14.21
N ALA A 59 16.95 10.04 15.36
CA ALA A 59 16.44 9.19 16.45
C ALA A 59 15.00 9.51 16.92
N GLU A 60 14.56 10.77 16.82
CA GLU A 60 13.19 11.15 17.20
C GLU A 60 12.11 10.71 16.20
N LEU A 61 12.46 10.60 14.92
CA LEU A 61 11.54 10.23 13.83
C LEU A 61 11.81 8.81 13.30
N ALA A 62 12.91 8.18 13.71
CA ALA A 62 13.24 6.78 13.52
C ALA A 62 12.53 5.87 14.53
N LYS A 63 11.21 6.05 14.70
CA LYS A 63 10.36 5.27 15.61
C LYS A 63 9.13 4.75 14.87
N LEU A 64 8.62 3.60 15.31
CA LEU A 64 7.51 2.91 14.68
C LEU A 64 6.20 3.72 14.74
N ASP A 65 5.97 4.47 15.81
CA ASP A 65 4.82 5.37 15.98
C ASP A 65 4.86 6.58 15.03
N LYS A 66 6.00 6.82 14.36
CA LYS A 66 6.15 7.89 13.35
C LYS A 66 5.99 7.40 11.92
N THR A 67 5.61 6.13 11.72
CA THR A 67 5.44 5.54 10.38
C THR A 67 4.47 6.33 9.51
N GLU A 68 3.30 6.71 10.04
CA GLU A 68 2.29 7.50 9.31
C GLU A 68 2.84 8.86 8.81
N ARG A 69 3.76 9.48 9.55
CA ARG A 69 4.38 10.75 9.14
C ARG A 69 5.21 10.60 7.86
N ARG A 70 5.80 9.42 7.62
CA ARG A 70 6.56 9.11 6.39
C ARG A 70 5.62 9.14 5.18
N TYR A 71 4.44 8.54 5.30
CA TYR A 71 3.42 8.53 4.25
C TYR A 71 2.84 9.91 3.99
N ALA A 72 2.54 10.68 5.04
CA ALA A 72 2.11 12.06 4.90
C ALA A 72 3.17 12.94 4.23
N TRP A 73 4.46 12.69 4.49
CA TRP A 73 5.56 13.41 3.89
C TRP A 73 5.59 13.24 2.37
N ILE A 74 5.54 12.00 1.85
CA ILE A 74 5.59 11.78 0.40
C ILE A 74 4.35 12.30 -0.31
N LYS A 75 3.14 12.10 0.26
CA LYS A 75 1.89 12.66 -0.29
C LYS A 75 1.99 14.18 -0.42
N ARG A 76 2.53 14.86 0.62
CA ARG A 76 2.76 16.30 0.59
C ARG A 76 3.82 16.69 -0.44
N ARG A 77 4.93 15.96 -0.53
CA ARG A 77 6.00 16.23 -1.48
C ARG A 77 5.50 16.18 -2.92
N ILE A 78 4.69 15.17 -3.26
CA ILE A 78 4.06 15.04 -4.57
C ILE A 78 3.15 16.24 -4.86
N ARG A 79 2.29 16.61 -3.92
CA ARG A 79 1.32 17.71 -4.09
C ARG A 79 2.00 19.08 -4.20
N THR A 80 3.00 19.35 -3.37
CA THR A 80 3.66 20.68 -3.34
C THR A 80 4.53 20.92 -4.56
N ASN A 81 5.05 19.87 -5.18
CA ASN A 81 5.94 19.98 -6.34
C ASN A 81 5.24 19.59 -7.67
N GLU A 82 3.91 19.64 -7.73
CA GLU A 82 3.12 19.21 -8.89
C GLU A 82 3.56 19.88 -10.20
N GLU A 83 3.82 21.19 -10.17
CA GLU A 83 4.28 21.95 -11.35
C GLU A 83 5.65 21.49 -11.85
N ILE A 84 6.54 21.08 -10.95
CA ILE A 84 7.86 20.53 -11.32
C ILE A 84 7.68 19.16 -11.97
N PHE A 85 6.75 18.33 -11.47
CA PHE A 85 6.49 17.02 -12.07
C PHE A 85 5.87 17.12 -13.46
N LYS A 86 5.13 18.20 -13.76
CA LYS A 86 4.55 18.47 -15.09
C LYS A 86 5.58 18.81 -16.16
N ILE A 87 6.81 19.18 -15.77
CA ILE A 87 7.92 19.41 -16.71
C ILE A 87 8.33 18.11 -17.41
N PHE A 88 8.24 16.97 -16.71
CA PHE A 88 8.61 15.69 -17.27
C PHE A 88 7.51 15.15 -18.19
N PRO A 89 7.87 14.51 -19.32
CA PRO A 89 6.90 13.81 -20.14
C PRO A 89 6.10 12.78 -19.33
N PRO A 90 4.76 12.69 -19.47
CA PRO A 90 3.94 11.75 -18.70
C PRO A 90 4.38 10.29 -18.85
N SER A 91 4.90 9.92 -20.03
CA SER A 91 5.44 8.60 -20.34
C SER A 91 6.65 8.19 -19.50
N TRP A 92 7.30 9.14 -18.81
CA TRP A 92 8.42 8.86 -17.91
C TRP A 92 7.95 8.35 -16.55
N HIS A 93 6.68 8.59 -16.19
CA HIS A 93 6.06 8.13 -14.95
C HIS A 93 6.89 8.52 -13.70
N VAL A 94 7.48 9.71 -13.69
CA VAL A 94 8.37 10.17 -12.60
C VAL A 94 7.71 10.10 -11.21
N PRO A 95 6.44 10.54 -11.01
CA PRO A 95 5.77 10.41 -9.72
C PRO A 95 5.61 8.96 -9.26
N TYR A 96 5.37 8.03 -10.18
CA TYR A 96 5.26 6.60 -9.90
C TYR A 96 6.61 6.02 -9.44
N LEU A 97 7.67 6.29 -10.20
CA LEU A 97 9.04 5.84 -9.88
C LEU A 97 9.54 6.42 -8.55
N LEU A 98 9.21 7.68 -8.26
CA LEU A 98 9.51 8.31 -6.99
C LEU A 98 8.83 7.61 -5.81
N ASN A 99 7.56 7.22 -5.95
CA ASN A 99 6.84 6.47 -4.92
C ASN A 99 7.43 5.06 -4.73
N ILE A 100 7.86 4.38 -5.80
CA ILE A 100 8.55 3.08 -5.67
C ILE A 100 9.86 3.22 -4.88
N GLN A 101 10.69 4.20 -5.24
CA GLN A 101 11.96 4.47 -4.54
C GLN A 101 11.71 4.83 -3.07
N PHE A 102 10.70 5.65 -2.80
CA PHE A 102 10.26 5.98 -1.45
C PHE A 102 9.85 4.73 -0.66
N CYS A 103 9.04 3.84 -1.24
CA CYS A 103 8.60 2.61 -0.58
C CYS A 103 9.79 1.71 -0.25
N LYS A 104 10.72 1.51 -1.20
CA LYS A 104 11.95 0.72 -0.98
C LYS A 104 12.80 1.29 0.16
N LYS A 105 13.02 2.61 0.22
CA LYS A 105 13.76 3.26 1.31
C LYS A 105 13.04 3.16 2.65
N THR A 106 11.73 3.39 2.66
CA THR A 106 10.90 3.33 3.86
C THR A 106 10.88 1.93 4.46
N ARG A 107 10.69 0.91 3.62
CA ARG A 107 10.79 -0.49 4.03
C ARG A 107 12.11 -0.77 4.74
N LYS A 108 13.25 -0.41 4.14
CA LYS A 108 14.57 -0.62 4.73
C LYS A 108 14.74 0.07 6.10
N GLN A 109 14.21 1.29 6.24
CA GLN A 109 14.25 2.01 7.50
C GLN A 109 13.32 1.38 8.56
N LEU A 110 12.15 0.88 8.16
CA LEU A 110 11.23 0.17 9.05
C LEU A 110 11.77 -1.20 9.47
N GLU A 111 12.39 -1.96 8.56
CA GLU A 111 13.13 -3.19 8.89
C GLU A 111 14.17 -2.90 9.98
N GLY A 112 15.00 -1.88 9.78
CA GLY A 112 15.98 -1.48 10.80
C GLY A 112 15.36 -1.07 12.14
N ILE A 113 14.21 -0.40 12.15
CA ILE A 113 13.50 -0.06 13.39
C ILE A 113 12.97 -1.32 14.06
N LEU A 114 12.35 -2.22 13.29
CA LEU A 114 11.75 -3.45 13.79
C LEU A 114 12.79 -4.42 14.35
N ASP A 115 13.93 -4.56 13.68
CA ASP A 115 15.02 -5.45 14.11
C ASP A 115 15.73 -4.95 15.39
N ASN A 116 15.73 -3.63 15.64
CA ASN A 116 16.33 -3.02 16.82
C ASN A 116 15.35 -2.88 18.01
N LEU A 117 14.10 -3.35 17.88
CA LEU A 117 13.15 -3.38 19.00
C LEU A 117 13.56 -4.48 20.00
N THR A 118 14.48 -4.13 20.90
CA THR A 118 14.95 -5.01 21.99
C THR A 118 13.90 -5.24 23.07
N GLU A 119 12.95 -4.32 23.23
CA GLU A 119 11.77 -4.49 24.09
C GLU A 119 10.56 -4.80 23.20
N ARG A 120 9.71 -5.74 23.63
CA ARG A 120 8.53 -6.17 22.86
C ARG A 120 7.76 -4.92 22.40
N PRO A 121 7.51 -4.74 21.10
CA PRO A 121 6.77 -3.58 20.62
C PRO A 121 5.42 -3.53 21.33
N ASP A 122 4.99 -2.33 21.68
CA ASP A 122 3.58 -2.10 21.99
C ASP A 122 2.78 -2.61 20.78
N VAL A 123 2.03 -3.69 21.00
CA VAL A 123 1.25 -4.40 19.97
C VAL A 123 0.33 -3.42 19.26
N GLY A 124 -0.27 -2.49 20.01
CA GLY A 124 -1.11 -1.44 19.45
C GLY A 124 -0.37 -0.59 18.44
N THR A 125 0.83 -0.13 18.77
CA THR A 125 1.70 0.64 17.86
C THR A 125 2.13 -0.15 16.64
N LEU A 126 2.48 -1.44 16.79
CA LEU A 126 2.86 -2.31 15.67
C LEU A 126 1.70 -2.52 14.69
N LEU A 127 0.54 -2.94 15.20
CA LEU A 127 -0.65 -3.19 14.40
C LEU A 127 -1.17 -1.91 13.75
N LEU A 128 -1.14 -0.78 14.47
CA LEU A 128 -1.50 0.52 13.91
C LEU A 128 -0.54 0.92 12.79
N ALA A 129 0.77 0.78 12.98
CA ALA A 129 1.75 1.08 11.95
C ALA A 129 1.58 0.20 10.70
N LEU A 130 1.30 -1.09 10.90
CA LEU A 130 1.01 -2.03 9.81
C LEU A 130 -0.28 -1.63 9.06
N GLN A 131 -1.37 -1.38 9.78
CA GLN A 131 -2.65 -0.96 9.20
C GLN A 131 -2.47 0.30 8.34
N ARG A 132 -1.78 1.32 8.86
CA ARG A 132 -1.47 2.54 8.09
C ARG A 132 -0.58 2.29 6.88
N THR A 133 0.28 1.29 6.95
CA THR A 133 1.14 0.89 5.84
C THR A 133 0.33 0.24 4.72
N ILE A 134 -0.59 -0.67 5.06
CA ILE A 134 -1.47 -1.33 4.09
C ILE A 134 -2.38 -0.31 3.41
N GLU A 135 -3.02 0.57 4.20
CA GLU A 135 -3.85 1.67 3.66
C GLU A 135 -3.07 2.53 2.66
N PHE A 136 -1.82 2.88 3.00
CA PHE A 136 -0.96 3.66 2.11
C PHE A 136 -0.59 2.92 0.82
N GLU A 137 -0.25 1.63 0.91
CA GLU A 137 0.07 0.79 -0.25
C GLU A 137 -1.13 0.66 -1.20
N ASP A 138 -2.32 0.51 -0.63
CA ASP A 138 -3.57 0.38 -1.38
C ASP A 138 -3.91 1.70 -2.09
N GLU A 139 -3.79 2.84 -1.41
CA GLU A 139 -3.94 4.16 -2.04
C GLU A 139 -2.98 4.35 -3.22
N LEU A 140 -1.73 3.89 -3.11
CA LEU A 140 -0.76 3.96 -4.21
C LEU A 140 -1.14 3.00 -5.35
N ALA A 141 -1.57 1.78 -5.01
CA ALA A 141 -2.00 0.79 -5.99
C ALA A 141 -3.22 1.27 -6.78
N GLU A 142 -4.18 1.94 -6.14
CA GLU A 142 -5.34 2.53 -6.81
C GLU A 142 -4.93 3.73 -7.67
N LYS A 143 -4.13 4.64 -7.10
CA LYS A 143 -3.69 5.85 -7.80
C LYS A 143 -2.93 5.55 -9.10
N PHE A 144 -2.15 4.47 -9.13
CA PHE A 144 -1.30 4.13 -10.26
C PHE A 144 -1.74 2.87 -11.02
N GLY A 145 -2.71 2.10 -10.51
CA GLY A 145 -3.23 0.88 -11.13
C GLY A 145 -4.35 1.11 -12.14
N GLY A 146 -4.92 2.33 -12.19
CA GLY A 146 -6.06 2.65 -13.05
C GLY A 146 -5.74 2.97 -14.51
N ASP A 147 -4.48 3.20 -14.89
CA ASP A 147 -4.16 3.85 -16.18
C ASP A 147 -3.81 2.89 -17.33
N SER A 148 -3.91 1.56 -17.12
CA SER A 148 -3.72 0.59 -18.22
C SER A 148 -4.94 0.40 -19.14
N ARG A 149 -5.96 1.28 -19.08
CA ARG A 149 -7.17 1.19 -19.93
C ARG A 149 -7.57 2.47 -20.67
N SER A 150 -6.86 3.58 -20.48
CA SER A 150 -7.28 4.92 -20.94
C SER A 150 -6.49 5.44 -22.16
N SER A 151 -5.57 4.66 -22.73
CA SER A 151 -4.89 5.02 -23.96
C SER A 151 -4.72 3.80 -24.85
N GLU A 152 -5.70 3.56 -25.72
CA GLU A 152 -5.47 3.23 -27.13
C GLU A 152 -6.80 3.20 -27.91
N ILE A 153 -6.87 4.07 -28.92
CA ILE A 153 -7.67 3.98 -30.17
C ILE A 153 -9.14 4.45 -30.11
N GLY A 154 -9.36 5.67 -30.61
CA GLY A 154 -10.62 6.03 -31.24
C GLY A 154 -10.68 5.51 -32.68
N LEU A 155 -11.90 5.20 -33.17
CA LEU A 155 -12.33 5.26 -34.57
C LEU A 155 -13.87 5.16 -34.60
N ASP A 156 -14.49 6.01 -35.41
CA ASP A 156 -15.93 6.08 -35.69
C ASP A 156 -16.54 4.74 -36.16
N ILE A 157 -17.83 4.52 -35.85
CA ILE A 157 -18.92 4.07 -36.77
C ILE A 157 -20.12 3.50 -35.96
N GLU A 158 -21.25 4.19 -36.12
CA GLU A 158 -22.67 3.81 -36.11
C GLU A 158 -23.23 2.68 -35.21
N GLU A 159 -24.24 3.11 -34.44
CA GLU A 159 -25.35 2.37 -33.84
C GLU A 159 -26.00 1.33 -34.77
N ILE A 160 -26.23 0.11 -34.28
CA ILE A 160 -27.42 -0.74 -34.49
C ILE A 160 -27.31 -2.00 -33.61
N GLY A 161 -28.38 -2.33 -32.87
CA GLY A 161 -28.72 -3.73 -32.54
C GLY A 161 -28.74 -4.11 -31.06
N ARG A 162 -29.94 -4.41 -30.57
CA ARG A 162 -30.30 -4.85 -29.20
C ARG A 162 -30.09 -6.38 -29.00
N PRO A 163 -30.46 -6.98 -27.85
CA PRO A 163 -29.62 -7.83 -26.99
C PRO A 163 -29.89 -9.34 -27.16
N GLU A 164 -29.04 -10.23 -26.62
CA GLU A 164 -29.55 -11.46 -25.98
C GLU A 164 -28.49 -12.29 -25.22
N ASN A 165 -28.95 -12.78 -24.07
CA ASN A 165 -28.42 -13.82 -23.19
C ASN A 165 -27.53 -14.90 -23.84
N ASN A 166 -26.39 -15.20 -23.19
CA ASN A 166 -25.92 -16.58 -23.17
C ASN A 166 -25.22 -16.92 -21.84
N ARG A 167 -25.73 -17.97 -21.19
CA ARG A 167 -25.24 -18.54 -19.94
C ARG A 167 -23.89 -19.22 -20.18
N GLN A 168 -22.80 -18.72 -19.60
CA GLN A 168 -21.54 -19.46 -19.62
C GLN A 168 -21.64 -20.70 -18.72
N ASN A 169 -21.55 -21.87 -19.35
CA ASN A 169 -21.63 -23.18 -18.75
C ASN A 169 -20.47 -23.43 -17.76
N VAL A 170 -20.81 -24.02 -16.60
CA VAL A 170 -19.91 -24.37 -15.47
C VAL A 170 -18.72 -25.25 -15.89
N SER A 171 -18.79 -25.88 -17.07
CA SER A 171 -17.72 -26.70 -17.65
C SER A 171 -16.45 -25.90 -18.02
N ASP A 172 -16.59 -24.65 -18.44
CA ASP A 172 -15.46 -23.83 -18.91
C ASP A 172 -14.65 -23.23 -17.75
N ILE A 173 -15.30 -23.02 -16.60
CA ILE A 173 -14.65 -22.54 -15.37
C ILE A 173 -13.69 -23.61 -14.85
N ARG A 174 -14.11 -24.88 -14.82
CA ARG A 174 -13.30 -26.01 -14.34
C ARG A 174 -12.01 -26.17 -15.16
N LYS A 175 -12.11 -26.05 -16.49
CA LYS A 175 -10.98 -26.17 -17.41
C LYS A 175 -9.96 -25.04 -17.28
N LYS A 176 -10.38 -23.87 -16.79
CA LYS A 176 -9.51 -22.72 -16.52
C LYS A 176 -8.72 -22.88 -15.21
N TYR A 177 -9.31 -23.50 -14.19
CA TYR A 177 -8.64 -23.77 -12.91
C TYR A 177 -7.60 -24.89 -13.00
N GLU A 178 -7.90 -25.98 -13.72
CA GLU A 178 -6.96 -27.10 -13.89
C GLU A 178 -5.69 -26.67 -14.66
N ARG A 179 -5.82 -25.71 -15.59
CA ARG A 179 -4.68 -25.17 -16.35
C ARG A 179 -3.77 -24.25 -15.52
N LYS A 180 -4.31 -23.60 -14.47
CA LYS A 180 -3.53 -22.77 -13.53
C LYS A 180 -2.82 -23.59 -12.45
N LEU A 181 -3.37 -24.74 -12.07
CA LEU A 181 -2.73 -25.63 -11.08
C LEU A 181 -1.52 -26.38 -11.66
N ALA A 182 -1.54 -26.72 -12.96
CA ALA A 182 -0.42 -27.36 -13.64
C ALA A 182 0.80 -26.43 -13.86
N ALA A 183 0.59 -25.11 -13.90
CA ALA A 183 1.66 -24.12 -14.13
C ALA A 183 2.43 -23.71 -12.86
N ASN A 184 1.95 -24.08 -11.67
CA ASN A 184 2.50 -23.62 -10.39
C ASN A 184 3.40 -24.64 -9.65
N GLN A 185 3.70 -25.80 -10.27
CA GLN A 185 4.61 -26.83 -9.71
C GLN A 185 6.01 -26.78 -10.31
N GLY A 186 6.51 -25.59 -10.66
CA GLY A 186 7.89 -25.45 -11.13
C GLY A 186 8.39 -24.02 -11.10
N ASN A 187 8.64 -23.47 -9.92
CA ASN A 187 9.90 -22.75 -9.67
C ASN A 187 10.08 -22.44 -8.18
N SER A 188 10.97 -23.21 -7.55
CA SER A 188 11.60 -22.86 -6.27
C SER A 188 12.83 -22.00 -6.58
N THR A 189 12.90 -20.85 -5.91
CA THR A 189 14.08 -20.11 -5.45
C THR A 189 15.26 -19.90 -6.43
N GLU A 190 15.55 -18.64 -6.76
CA GLU A 190 16.93 -18.13 -6.79
C GLU A 190 16.93 -16.59 -6.67
N GLU A 191 17.68 -16.08 -5.69
CA GLU A 191 18.03 -14.68 -5.53
C GLU A 191 18.84 -14.20 -6.74
N LYS A 192 18.53 -13.01 -7.26
CA LYS A 192 19.52 -12.19 -7.96
C LYS A 192 19.23 -10.71 -7.76
N ASP A 193 20.06 -10.12 -6.91
CA ASP A 193 20.48 -8.74 -6.97
C ASP A 193 20.84 -8.35 -8.41
N GLY A 194 20.23 -7.28 -8.89
CA GLY A 194 20.32 -6.86 -10.28
C GLY A 194 19.38 -5.71 -10.58
N ASN A 195 19.92 -4.49 -10.55
CA ASN A 195 19.33 -3.25 -11.07
C ASN A 195 18.63 -3.49 -12.43
N LYS A 196 17.34 -3.78 -12.42
CA LYS A 196 16.53 -3.91 -13.63
C LYS A 196 15.06 -3.55 -13.41
N ASP A 197 14.79 -2.53 -12.60
CA ASP A 197 13.44 -1.99 -12.39
C ASP A 197 13.40 -0.50 -12.74
N LEU A 198 13.58 -0.17 -14.01
CA LEU A 198 13.20 1.14 -14.57
C LEU A 198 12.46 1.02 -15.91
N SER A 199 12.17 -0.20 -16.39
CA SER A 199 11.44 -0.39 -17.64
C SER A 199 9.92 -0.35 -17.40
N VAL A 200 9.31 0.77 -17.82
CA VAL A 200 7.97 0.97 -18.39
C VAL A 200 6.78 0.23 -17.73
N PRO A 201 5.67 0.93 -17.40
CA PRO A 201 4.46 0.33 -16.85
C PRO A 201 3.80 -0.59 -17.89
N GLY A 202 4.06 -1.87 -17.73
CA GLY A 202 3.48 -2.98 -18.49
C GLY A 202 3.71 -4.31 -17.77
N ALA A 203 4.73 -4.38 -16.91
CA ALA A 203 4.95 -5.45 -15.94
C ALA A 203 4.51 -5.09 -14.51
N GLY A 204 3.61 -4.09 -14.37
CA GLY A 204 2.85 -3.75 -13.16
C GLY A 204 3.58 -3.96 -11.83
N PHE A 205 4.48 -3.03 -11.47
CA PHE A 205 5.00 -3.03 -10.10
C PHE A 205 3.82 -2.82 -9.15
N ASN A 206 3.56 -3.79 -8.28
CA ASN A 206 2.45 -3.75 -7.35
C ASN A 206 2.89 -3.03 -6.08
N PHE A 207 2.21 -1.95 -5.70
CA PHE A 207 2.49 -1.24 -4.46
C PHE A 207 2.16 -2.06 -3.21
N ARG A 208 1.25 -3.03 -3.35
CA ARG A 208 0.87 -3.93 -2.26
C ARG A 208 2.08 -4.78 -1.86
N ARG A 209 2.33 -4.86 -0.55
CA ARG A 209 3.41 -5.65 0.09
C ARG A 209 4.84 -5.13 -0.08
N ILE A 210 5.08 -3.97 -0.70
CA ILE A 210 6.46 -3.44 -0.80
C ILE A 210 7.02 -3.15 0.59
N ILE A 211 6.25 -2.45 1.42
CA ILE A 211 6.62 -2.03 2.77
C ILE A 211 6.06 -3.03 3.79
N SER A 212 4.78 -3.40 3.70
CA SER A 212 4.10 -4.23 4.71
C SER A 212 4.75 -5.60 4.91
N SER A 213 5.47 -6.12 3.90
CA SER A 213 6.25 -7.36 4.02
C SER A 213 7.33 -7.33 5.11
N CYS A 214 7.85 -6.15 5.49
CA CYS A 214 8.85 -6.07 6.57
C CYS A 214 8.28 -6.36 7.96
N PHE A 215 6.96 -6.32 8.13
CA PHE A 215 6.32 -6.57 9.43
C PHE A 215 6.12 -8.08 9.69
N GLU A 216 6.10 -8.91 8.64
CA GLU A 216 5.77 -10.34 8.72
C GLU A 216 6.63 -11.14 9.73
N PRO A 217 7.97 -10.97 9.78
CA PRO A 217 8.82 -11.70 10.73
C PRO A 217 8.45 -11.40 12.19
N HIS A 218 8.01 -10.17 12.45
CA HIS A 218 7.71 -9.65 13.79
C HIS A 218 6.29 -9.96 14.25
N LEU A 219 5.37 -10.25 13.32
CA LEU A 219 3.99 -10.65 13.62
C LEU A 219 3.87 -12.11 14.07
N THR A 220 4.77 -13.00 13.61
CA THR A 220 4.68 -14.45 13.92
C THR A 220 4.77 -14.69 15.43
N ALA A 221 5.76 -14.08 16.09
CA ALA A 221 5.92 -14.18 17.54
C ALA A 221 4.73 -13.59 18.32
N TYR A 222 4.02 -12.63 17.73
CA TYR A 222 2.81 -12.05 18.31
C TYR A 222 1.63 -13.00 18.21
N VAL A 223 1.38 -13.61 17.04
CA VAL A 223 0.30 -14.58 16.84
C VAL A 223 0.43 -15.73 17.83
N GLU A 224 1.64 -16.27 18.01
CA GLU A 224 1.92 -17.34 18.97
C GLU A 224 1.70 -16.91 20.44
N LEU A 225 1.97 -15.65 20.77
CA LEU A 225 1.75 -15.12 22.12
C LEU A 225 0.26 -14.92 22.41
N GLU A 226 -0.49 -14.34 21.47
CA GLU A 226 -1.94 -14.16 21.58
C GLU A 226 -2.64 -15.50 21.66
N GLU A 227 -2.26 -16.47 20.82
CA GLU A 227 -2.83 -17.81 20.85
C GLU A 227 -2.67 -18.46 22.24
N ARG A 228 -1.46 -18.36 22.82
CA ARG A 228 -1.20 -18.86 24.18
C ARG A 228 -2.02 -18.11 25.24
N THR A 229 -2.05 -16.79 25.15
CA THR A 229 -2.79 -15.94 26.10
C THR A 229 -4.29 -16.24 26.05
N LEU A 230 -4.84 -16.46 24.86
CA LEU A 230 -6.23 -16.86 24.67
C LEU A 230 -6.50 -18.26 25.26
N MET A 231 -5.60 -19.22 25.05
CA MET A 231 -5.71 -20.55 25.65
C MET A 231 -5.68 -20.50 27.18
N GLU A 232 -4.76 -19.75 27.78
CA GLU A 232 -4.66 -19.58 29.24
C GLU A 232 -5.93 -18.92 29.82
N ASN A 233 -6.44 -17.87 29.15
CA ASN A 233 -7.68 -17.21 29.56
C ASN A 233 -8.89 -18.14 29.45
N LEU A 234 -8.94 -18.99 28.42
CA LEU A 234 -10.00 -19.98 28.24
C LEU A 234 -9.93 -21.08 29.30
N GLU A 235 -8.74 -21.59 29.62
CA GLU A 235 -8.54 -22.57 30.67
C GLU A 235 -8.94 -22.03 32.05
N LYS A 236 -8.60 -20.76 32.33
CA LYS A 236 -9.04 -20.07 33.53
C LYS A 236 -10.56 -19.94 33.61
N LEU A 237 -11.21 -19.53 32.52
CA LEU A 237 -12.68 -19.45 32.47
C LEU A 237 -13.35 -20.81 32.70
N VAL A 238 -12.76 -21.89 32.16
CA VAL A 238 -13.22 -23.26 32.39
C VAL A 238 -13.01 -23.70 33.85
N GLN A 239 -11.90 -23.31 34.49
CA GLN A 239 -11.62 -23.65 35.90
C GLN A 239 -12.42 -22.82 36.90
N GLU A 240 -12.77 -21.58 36.57
CA GLU A 240 -13.66 -20.73 37.38
C GLU A 240 -15.13 -21.16 37.29
N GLU A 241 -15.47 -22.13 36.43
CA GLU A 241 -16.81 -22.68 36.30
C GLU A 241 -17.15 -23.62 37.48
N THR A 242 -17.79 -23.06 38.51
CA THR A 242 -18.40 -23.83 39.61
C THR A 242 -19.78 -24.34 39.20
N TRP A 243 -19.89 -25.66 39.03
CA TRP A 243 -21.14 -26.38 38.77
C TRP A 243 -21.99 -26.51 40.03
N ASP A 244 -22.54 -25.42 40.56
CA ASP A 244 -23.56 -25.50 41.61
C ASP A 244 -24.94 -25.75 40.98
N ILE A 245 -25.43 -26.98 41.11
CA ILE A 245 -26.80 -27.34 40.76
C ILE A 245 -27.68 -26.91 41.94
N GLU A 246 -28.32 -25.75 41.85
CA GLU A 246 -29.41 -25.42 42.78
C GLU A 246 -30.58 -26.38 42.55
N GLU A 247 -30.86 -27.24 43.54
CA GLU A 247 -32.00 -28.14 43.54
C GLU A 247 -33.32 -27.35 43.51
N GLY A 248 -33.85 -27.12 42.30
CA GLY A 248 -35.19 -26.55 42.10
C GLY A 248 -35.39 -25.68 40.86
N SER A 249 -34.32 -25.26 40.17
CA SER A 249 -34.45 -24.42 38.97
C SER A 249 -34.69 -25.26 37.71
N GLN A 250 -35.80 -25.03 37.00
CA GLN A 250 -36.10 -25.69 35.72
C GLN A 250 -35.44 -25.03 34.51
N ASN A 251 -34.65 -23.96 34.69
CA ASN A 251 -33.90 -23.33 33.60
C ASN A 251 -32.44 -23.14 34.04
N ASN A 252 -31.65 -24.19 33.90
CA ASN A 252 -30.21 -24.15 34.13
C ASN A 252 -29.48 -23.76 32.84
N VAL A 253 -29.60 -22.50 32.43
CA VAL A 253 -28.70 -21.94 31.43
C VAL A 253 -27.46 -21.44 32.18
N LEU A 254 -26.31 -22.04 31.88
CA LEU A 254 -25.03 -21.68 32.49
C LEU A 254 -24.72 -20.20 32.21
N HIS A 255 -24.23 -19.46 33.21
CA HIS A 255 -23.75 -18.08 33.01
C HIS A 255 -22.66 -18.01 31.93
N SER A 256 -21.81 -19.05 31.87
CA SER A 256 -20.82 -19.32 30.82
C SER A 256 -21.48 -19.51 29.43
N SER A 257 -22.60 -20.24 29.33
CA SER A 257 -23.34 -20.36 28.07
C SER A 257 -23.86 -19.01 27.57
N THR A 258 -24.33 -18.13 28.46
CA THR A 258 -24.72 -16.77 28.05
C THR A 258 -23.53 -15.90 27.67
N GLU A 259 -22.41 -15.94 28.40
CA GLU A 259 -21.22 -15.15 28.08
C GLU A 259 -20.48 -15.63 26.84
N VAL A 260 -20.30 -16.94 26.66
CA VAL A 260 -19.71 -17.54 25.46
C VAL A 260 -20.64 -17.32 24.28
N SER A 261 -21.96 -17.42 24.44
CA SER A 261 -22.90 -17.09 23.35
C SER A 261 -22.84 -15.61 22.99
N ILE A 262 -22.81 -14.69 23.96
CA ILE A 262 -22.71 -13.24 23.71
C ILE A 262 -21.35 -12.91 23.09
N ARG A 263 -20.24 -13.47 23.58
CA ARG A 263 -18.90 -13.25 23.01
C ARG A 263 -18.75 -13.87 21.64
N THR A 264 -19.32 -15.05 21.39
CA THR A 264 -19.34 -15.67 20.07
C THR A 264 -20.23 -14.86 19.13
N TYR A 265 -21.36 -14.32 19.59
CA TYR A 265 -22.20 -13.42 18.80
C TYR A 265 -21.48 -12.11 18.48
N ILE A 266 -20.78 -11.52 19.45
CA ILE A 266 -19.96 -10.31 19.25
C ILE A 266 -18.79 -10.61 18.33
N MET A 267 -18.14 -11.77 18.46
CA MET A 267 -17.03 -12.17 17.60
C MET A 267 -17.53 -12.49 16.18
N ILE A 268 -18.68 -13.13 16.02
CA ILE A 268 -19.36 -13.31 14.73
C ILE A 268 -19.80 -11.97 14.15
N LEU A 269 -20.28 -11.01 14.96
CA LEU A 269 -20.61 -9.65 14.52
C LEU A 269 -19.37 -8.87 14.12
N ILE A 270 -18.26 -9.00 14.84
CA ILE A 270 -16.98 -8.38 14.50
C ILE A 270 -16.42 -9.04 13.24
N ILE A 271 -16.49 -10.36 13.11
CA ILE A 271 -16.06 -11.09 11.91
C ILE A 271 -16.98 -10.77 10.73
N LEU A 272 -18.30 -10.65 10.90
CA LEU A 272 -19.22 -10.22 9.85
C LEU A 272 -18.99 -8.75 9.50
N HIS A 273 -18.71 -7.88 10.47
CA HIS A 273 -18.45 -6.47 10.21
C HIS A 273 -17.11 -6.29 9.49
N VAL A 274 -16.07 -7.00 9.92
CA VAL A 274 -14.78 -7.07 9.23
C VAL A 274 -14.94 -7.72 7.85
N MET A 275 -15.67 -8.83 7.73
CA MET A 275 -15.95 -9.48 6.44
C MET A 275 -16.76 -8.57 5.51
N CYS A 276 -17.80 -7.89 5.99
CA CYS A 276 -18.63 -7.00 5.20
C CYS A 276 -17.85 -5.73 4.81
N CYS A 277 -17.04 -5.18 5.70
CA CYS A 277 -16.09 -4.11 5.34
C CYS A 277 -15.03 -4.61 4.33
N THR A 278 -14.62 -5.88 4.36
CA THR A 278 -13.68 -6.43 3.35
C THR A 278 -14.35 -6.92 2.07
N LEU A 279 -15.67 -7.15 2.06
CA LEU A 279 -16.45 -7.62 0.90
C LEU A 279 -17.20 -6.51 0.17
N VAL A 280 -17.31 -5.32 0.77
CA VAL A 280 -17.86 -4.13 0.09
C VAL A 280 -16.83 -3.46 -0.83
N ASP A 281 -15.55 -3.82 -0.74
CA ASP A 281 -14.49 -3.37 -1.67
C ASP A 281 -14.19 -4.37 -2.82
N LEU A 282 -15.17 -5.22 -3.15
CA LEU A 282 -15.04 -6.24 -4.22
C LEU A 282 -16.19 -6.22 -5.25
N ASP A 283 -16.78 -5.05 -5.48
CA ASP A 283 -17.55 -4.71 -6.69
C ASP A 283 -17.01 -3.42 -7.34
#